data_AF-A0A3M0X3Y7-F1
#
_entry.id   AF-A0A3M0X3Y7-F1
#
_cell.length_a   1.000
_cell.length_b   1.000
_cell.length_c   1.000
_cell.angle_alpha   90.00
_cell.angle_beta   90.00
_cell.angle_gamma   90.00
#
_symmetry.space_group_name_H-M   'P 1'
#
loop_
_entity.id
_entity.type
_entity.pdbx_description
1 polymer ?
#
loop_
_entity_poly.entity_id
_entity_poly.type
_entity_poly.pdbx_seq_one_letter_code
_entity_poly.pdbx_strand_id
1 'polypeptide(L)' 'MLVKRILLVVISFALGAGITAGILATPFVGSSIAEYGSTYFFFTSLCIGTAIGIWLDKFMNTEILPK' A
#
# COMPACT_ATOMS: atom_id res chain seq x y z
N MET A 1 13.12 -1.26 17.69
CA MET A 1 12.29 -2.20 16.89
C MET A 1 10.91 -1.64 16.59
N LEU A 2 10.13 -1.22 17.60
CA LEU A 2 8.77 -0.69 17.41
C LEU A 2 8.67 0.48 16.42
N VAL A 3 9.60 1.45 16.47
CA VAL A 3 9.63 2.59 15.53
C VAL A 3 9.79 2.13 14.08
N LYS A 4 10.68 1.16 13.80
CA LYS A 4 10.87 0.63 12.43
C LYS A 4 9.61 -0.06 11.91
N ARG A 5 8.91 -0.79 12.77
CA ARG A 5 7.65 -1.47 12.45
C ARG A 5 6.56 -0.48 12.09
N ILE A 6 6.37 0.56 12.89
CA ILE A 6 5.40 1.63 12.59
C ILE A 6 5.76 2.31 11.27
N LEU A 7 7.04 2.65 11.07
CA LEU A 7 7.49 3.30 9.85
C LEU A 7 7.23 2.43 8.61
N LEU A 8 7.51 1.13 8.69
CA LEU A 8 7.19 0.19 7.63
C LEU A 8 5.69 0.20 7.31
N VAL A 9 4.83 0.05 8.32
CA VAL A 9 3.37 0.01 8.13
C VAL A 9 2.86 1.31 7.47
N VAL A 10 3.32 2.46 7.94
CA VAL A 10 2.93 3.76 7.37
C VAL A 10 3.38 3.89 5.91
N ILE A 11 4.63 3.55 5.61
CA ILE A 11 5.17 3.62 4.24
C ILE A 11 4.43 2.66 3.31
N SER A 12 4.16 1.45 3.77
CA SER A 12 3.43 0.42 3.02
C SER A 12 2.04 0.90 2.60
N PHE A 13 1.26 1.45 3.53
CA PHE A 13 -0.07 1.96 3.19
C PHE A 13 -0.04 3.23 2.36
N ALA A 14 0.92 4.14 2.59
CA ALA A 14 1.10 5.32 1.76
C ALA A 14 1.42 4.94 0.31
N LEU A 15 2.31 3.96 0.10
CA LEU A 15 2.64 3.45 -1.23
C LEU A 15 1.47 2.70 -1.86
N GLY A 16 0.74 1.88 -1.10
CA GLY A 16 -0.45 1.18 -1.58
C GLY A 16 -1.53 2.13 -2.10
N ALA A 17 -1.83 3.18 -1.34
CA ALA A 17 -2.78 4.22 -1.75
C ALA A 17 -2.27 5.03 -2.94
N GLY A 18 -0.99 5.43 -2.94
CA GLY A 18 -0.36 6.18 -4.02
C GLY A 18 -0.35 5.42 -5.34
N ILE A 19 0.00 4.13 -5.32
CA ILE A 19 -0.02 3.28 -6.51
C ILE A 19 -1.45 3.09 -7.02
N THR A 20 -2.41 2.83 -6.13
CA THR A 20 -3.82 2.69 -6.53
C THR A 20 -4.33 3.97 -7.19
N ALA A 21 -4.09 5.13 -6.58
CA ALA A 21 -4.46 6.42 -7.16
C ALA A 21 -3.74 6.68 -8.50
N GLY A 22 -2.46 6.34 -8.59
CA GLY A 22 -1.67 6.45 -9.82
C GLY A 22 -2.22 5.58 -10.96
N ILE A 23 -2.61 4.34 -10.66
CA ILE A 23 -3.24 3.43 -11.63
C ILE A 23 -4.55 4.02 -12.16
N LEU A 24 -5.41 4.51 -11.27
CA LEU A 24 -6.69 5.13 -11.65
C LEU A 24 -6.50 6.36 -12.53
N ALA A 25 -5.47 7.17 -12.25
CA ALA A 25 -5.12 8.36 -13.02
C ALA A 25 -4.46 8.07 -14.37
N THR A 26 -4.08 6.82 -14.67
CA THR A 26 -3.50 6.49 -15.98
C THR A 26 -4.54 6.64 -17.10
N PRO A 27 -4.12 6.99 -18.34
CA PRO A 27 -5.05 7.11 -19.46
C PRO A 27 -5.72 5.80 -19.87
N PHE A 28 -5.22 4.65 -19.40
CA PHE A 28 -5.81 3.33 -19.67
C PHE A 28 -7.04 3.05 -18.79
N VAL A 29 -7.03 3.54 -17.55
CA VAL A 29 -8.14 3.38 -16.61
C VAL A 29 -9.02 4.63 -16.62
N GLY A 30 -8.40 5.81 -16.55
CA GLY A 30 -9.04 7.10 -16.74
C GLY A 30 -10.21 7.35 -15.79
N SER A 31 -10.03 7.02 -14.51
CA SER A 31 -11.13 7.10 -13.52
C SER A 31 -10.72 7.87 -12.27
N SER A 32 -11.70 8.47 -11.60
CA SER A 32 -11.51 9.11 -10.29
C SER A 32 -11.71 8.12 -9.14
N ILE A 33 -11.18 8.44 -7.95
CA ILE A 33 -11.44 7.64 -6.73
C ILE A 33 -12.93 7.57 -6.42
N ALA A 34 -13.69 8.63 -6.74
CA ALA A 34 -15.14 8.69 -6.52
C ALA A 34 -15.90 7.70 -7.43
N GLU A 35 -15.51 7.60 -8.70
CA GLU A 35 -16.08 6.66 -9.66
C GLU A 35 -15.67 5.22 -9.36
N TYR A 36 -14.40 5.01 -9.00
CA TYR A 36 -13.89 3.71 -8.61
C TYR A 36 -14.54 3.18 -7.34
N GLY A 37 -15.01 4.07 -6.45
CA GLY A 37 -15.66 3.75 -5.19
C GLY A 37 -14.67 3.63 -4.03
N SER A 38 -14.99 4.26 -2.91
CA SER A 38 -14.12 4.32 -1.72
C SER A 38 -13.80 2.95 -1.13
N THR A 39 -14.77 2.04 -1.10
CA THR A 39 -14.58 0.67 -0.62
C THR A 39 -13.60 -0.10 -1.51
N TYR A 40 -13.76 -0.02 -2.83
CA TYR A 40 -12.84 -0.66 -3.77
C TYR A 40 -11.44 -0.04 -3.68
N PHE A 41 -11.34 1.30 -3.61
CA PHE A 41 -10.08 1.99 -3.41
C PHE A 41 -9.35 1.51 -2.16
N PHE A 42 -10.07 1.40 -1.04
CA PHE A 42 -9.51 0.96 0.23
C PHE A 42 -8.96 -0.47 0.15
N PHE A 43 -9.75 -1.42 -0.35
CA PHE A 43 -9.30 -2.82 -0.42
C PHE A 43 -8.16 -3.02 -1.43
N THR A 44 -8.19 -2.35 -2.57
CA THR A 44 -7.08 -2.39 -3.54
C THR A 44 -5.80 -1.81 -2.95
N SER A 45 -5.89 -0.65 -2.29
CA SER A 45 -4.76 -0.02 -1.60
C SER A 45 -4.22 -0.87 -0.45
N LEU A 46 -5.11 -1.52 0.31
CA LEU A 46 -4.76 -2.44 1.39
C LEU A 46 -3.99 -3.65 0.86
N CYS A 47 -4.46 -4.30 -0.20
CA CYS A 47 -3.78 -5.44 -0.81
C CYS A 47 -2.39 -5.07 -1.33
N ILE A 48 -2.27 -3.97 -2.09
CA ILE A 48 -0.99 -3.49 -2.62
C ILE A 48 -0.06 -3.09 -1.47
N GLY A 49 -0.57 -2.33 -0.49
CA GLY A 49 0.21 -1.92 0.67
C GLY A 49 0.74 -3.09 1.49
N THR A 50 -0.07 -4.15 1.66
CA THR A 50 0.34 -5.36 2.37
C THR A 50 1.46 -6.09 1.60
N ALA A 51 1.33 -6.22 0.28
CA ALA A 51 2.39 -6.80 -0.56
C ALA A 51 3.71 -6.02 -0.46
N ILE A 52 3.64 -4.69 -0.46
CA ILE A 52 4.80 -3.82 -0.27
C ILE A 52 5.37 -3.96 1.15
N GLY A 53 4.52 -4.09 2.18
CA GLY A 53 4.95 -4.32 3.55
C GLY A 53 5.73 -5.63 3.72
N ILE A 54 5.26 -6.72 3.11
CA ILE A 54 5.98 -7.99 3.08
C ILE A 54 7.36 -7.81 2.45
N TRP A 55 7.44 -7.09 1.33
CA TRP A 55 8.70 -6.82 0.65
C TRP A 55 9.63 -5.93 1.49
N LEU A 56 9.12 -4.85 2.08
CA LEU A 56 9.89 -3.92 2.91
C LEU A 56 10.39 -4.58 4.20
N ASP A 57 9.66 -5.52 4.79
CA ASP A 57 10.07 -6.20 6.02
C ASP A 57 11.40 -6.92 5.84
N LYS A 58 11.60 -7.51 4.64
CA LYS A 58 12.86 -8.16 4.25
C LYS A 58 14.06 -7.20 4.28
N PHE A 59 13.90 -5.95 3.83
CA PHE A 59 15.01 -4.98 3.75
C PHE A 59 15.21 -4.20 5.04
N MET A 60 14.12 -3.92 5.74
CA MET A 60 14.15 -3.12 6.97
C MET A 60 14.47 -3.96 8.22
N ASN A 61 14.45 -5.30 8.08
CA ASN A 61 14.67 -6.28 9.13
C ASN A 61 13.82 -5.96 10.37
N THR A 62 12.52 -5.74 10.16
CA THR A 62 11.61 -5.35 11.25
C THR A 62 11.06 -6.54 12.01
N GLU A 63 11.19 -7.75 11.43
CA GLU A 63 10.66 -9.01 11.96
C GLU A 63 9.17 -8.84 12.31
N ILE A 64 8.42 -8.20 11.40
CA ILE A 64 6.95 -8.11 11.51
C ILE A 64 6.35 -9.46 11.12
N LEU A 65 6.91 -10.11 10.11
CA LEU A 65 6.59 -11.47 9.74
C LEU A 65 7.52 -12.45 10.47
N PRO A 66 7.04 -13.68 10.76
CA PRO A 66 7.88 -14.74 11.28
C PRO A 66 8.97 -15.14 10.27
N LYS A 67 10.04 -15.76 10.79
CA LYS A 67 11.18 -16.27 10.01
C LYS A 67 10.83 -17.53 9.25
#